data_AF-A0A250WZA5-F1
#
_entry.id   AF-A0A250WZA5-F1
#
_cell.length_a   1.000
_cell.length_b   1.000
_cell.length_c   1.000
_cell.angle_alpha   90.00
_cell.angle_beta   90.00
_cell.angle_gamma   90.00
#
_symmetry.space_group_name_H-M   'P 1'
#
loop_
_entity.id
_entity.type
_entity.pdbx_description
1 polymer ?
#
loop_
_entity_poly.entity_id
_entity_poly.type
_entity_poly.pdbx_seq_one_letter_code
_entity_poly.pdbx_strand_id
1 'polypeptide(L)'
;MSVISQKSISSRISLPSRSSRTNVCRPVASSGKIDIKKQGLESIEDPTIQNNLKGRSRFMKSKTWTDSQGRKGKGYGVYRFEDKYGANVDGYSPIYTPDQWSDSGDSYKLGTKGLIAWAGLVVVLLGVGVTLVISTSAIGQ
;
A
#
# COMPACT_ATOMS: atom_id res chain seq x y z
N MET A 1 -34.13 42.98 -44.54
CA MET A 1 -32.67 42.74 -44.49
C MET A 1 -32.29 42.51 -43.02
N SER A 2 -32.33 41.26 -42.54
CA SER A 2 -31.92 40.92 -41.16
C SER A 2 -30.43 40.59 -41.15
N VAL A 3 -29.69 41.19 -40.23
CA VAL A 3 -28.25 40.95 -40.02
C VAL A 3 -28.12 40.10 -38.76
N ILE A 4 -27.74 38.84 -38.94
CA ILE A 4 -27.52 37.89 -37.85
C ILE A 4 -26.08 38.09 -37.36
N SER A 5 -25.94 38.70 -36.18
CA SER A 5 -24.66 38.88 -35.49
C SER A 5 -24.24 37.57 -34.82
N GLN A 6 -23.27 36.86 -35.39
CA GLN A 6 -22.68 35.67 -34.76
C GLN A 6 -21.81 36.08 -33.56
N LYS A 7 -22.30 35.87 -32.35
CA LYS A 7 -21.53 35.99 -31.10
C LYS A 7 -20.68 34.72 -30.94
N SER A 8 -19.38 34.82 -31.19
CA SER A 8 -18.41 33.77 -30.85
C SER A 8 -18.33 33.63 -29.33
N ILE A 9 -18.77 32.48 -28.81
CA ILE A 9 -18.62 32.11 -27.39
C ILE A 9 -17.38 31.22 -27.30
N SER A 10 -16.20 31.83 -27.15
CA SER A 10 -15.02 31.10 -26.69
C SER A 10 -15.11 30.93 -25.17
N SER A 11 -15.84 29.91 -24.72
CA SER A 11 -15.75 29.44 -23.34
C SER A 11 -14.40 28.73 -23.15
N ARG A 12 -13.43 29.41 -22.51
CA ARG A 12 -12.25 28.73 -21.98
C ARG A 12 -12.72 27.81 -20.86
N ILE A 13 -12.80 26.52 -21.15
CA ILE A 13 -12.98 25.47 -20.15
C ILE A 13 -11.69 25.45 -19.31
N SER A 14 -11.72 26.10 -18.15
CA SER A 14 -10.69 25.91 -17.14
C SER A 14 -10.89 24.53 -16.53
N LEU A 15 -10.03 23.58 -16.91
CA LEU A 15 -9.97 22.26 -16.28
C LEU A 15 -9.65 22.45 -14.79
N PRO A 16 -10.32 21.73 -13.87
CA PRO A 16 -9.97 21.78 -12.46
C PRO A 16 -8.53 21.29 -12.29
N SER A 17 -7.70 22.10 -11.62
CA SER A 17 -6.39 21.69 -11.13
C SER A 17 -6.59 20.45 -10.26
N ARG A 18 -6.21 19.29 -10.79
CA ARG A 18 -6.18 18.02 -10.06
C ARG A 18 -5.22 18.21 -8.90
N SER A 19 -5.75 18.52 -7.71
CA SER A 19 -4.97 18.52 -6.49
C SER A 19 -4.30 17.16 -6.43
N SER A 20 -2.98 17.15 -6.59
CA SER A 20 -2.17 15.97 -6.35
C SER A 20 -2.42 15.60 -4.90
N ARG A 21 -3.34 14.64 -4.68
CA ARG A 21 -3.34 13.86 -3.46
C ARG A 21 -2.03 13.11 -3.51
N THR A 22 -0.99 13.72 -2.93
CA THR A 22 0.13 12.96 -2.40
C THR A 22 -0.48 12.00 -1.41
N ASN A 23 -0.82 10.80 -1.88
CA ASN A 23 -1.00 9.66 -1.01
C ASN A 23 0.37 9.47 -0.37
N VAL A 24 0.54 10.07 0.80
CA VAL A 24 1.71 9.85 1.63
C VAL A 24 1.53 8.44 2.16
N CYS A 25 1.92 7.45 1.37
CA CYS A 25 2.15 6.10 1.85
C CYS A 25 3.11 6.26 3.02
N ARG A 26 2.61 5.99 4.23
CA ARG A 26 3.41 6.15 5.44
C ARG A 26 4.36 4.96 5.50
N PRO A 27 5.68 5.18 5.57
CA PRO A 27 6.64 4.10 5.54
C PRO A 27 6.42 3.10 6.68
N VAL A 28 6.30 1.82 6.31
CA VAL A 28 6.53 0.66 7.21
C VAL A 28 8.03 0.49 7.49
N ALA A 29 8.64 1.60 7.90
CA ALA A 29 9.81 1.61 8.76
C ALA A 29 9.47 2.22 10.13
N SER A 30 8.20 2.56 10.39
CA SER A 30 7.76 2.77 11.76
C SER A 30 7.61 1.40 12.42
N SER A 31 8.60 1.02 13.24
CA SER A 31 8.53 -0.04 14.25
C SER A 31 7.48 0.26 15.35
N GLY A 32 6.33 0.81 14.95
CA GLY A 32 5.22 1.16 15.82
C GLY A 32 4.20 0.04 15.85
N LYS A 33 3.56 -0.15 17.00
CA LYS A 33 2.38 -1.02 17.11
C LYS A 33 1.32 -0.49 16.15
N ILE A 34 0.90 -1.33 15.20
CA ILE A 34 -0.10 -0.97 14.20
C ILE A 34 -1.48 -1.12 14.84
N ASP A 35 -2.24 -0.03 14.89
CA ASP A 35 -3.64 -0.07 15.32
C ASP A 35 -4.52 -0.61 14.19
N ILE A 36 -4.67 -1.93 14.11
CA ILE A 36 -5.49 -2.60 13.09
C ILE A 36 -6.94 -2.08 13.03
N LYS A 37 -7.48 -1.62 14.16
CA LYS A 37 -8.84 -1.05 14.25
C LYS A 37 -9.03 0.28 13.51
N LYS A 38 -7.97 0.85 12.94
CA LYS A 38 -8.01 2.13 12.22
C LYS A 38 -7.48 2.00 10.78
N GLN A 39 -7.20 0.78 10.32
CA GLN A 39 -6.52 0.54 9.05
C GLN A 39 -7.38 -0.30 8.11
N GLY A 40 -7.19 -0.11 6.81
CA GLY A 40 -7.84 -0.90 5.76
C GLY A 40 -9.36 -0.89 5.83
N LEU A 41 -10.00 -2.06 5.84
CA LEU A 41 -11.47 -2.18 5.96
C LEU A 41 -12.03 -1.47 7.21
N GLU A 42 -11.25 -1.37 8.29
CA GLU A 42 -11.66 -0.70 9.53
C GLU A 42 -11.65 0.83 9.41
N SER A 43 -10.90 1.38 8.44
CA SER A 43 -10.80 2.83 8.19
C SER A 43 -11.97 3.42 7.39
N ILE A 44 -12.87 2.57 6.87
CA ILE A 44 -13.99 2.99 6.03
C ILE A 44 -15.04 3.70 6.89
N GLU A 45 -15.30 4.98 6.59
CA GLU A 45 -16.22 5.84 7.35
C GLU A 45 -17.70 5.42 7.20
N ASP A 46 -18.09 4.92 6.02
CA ASP A 46 -19.46 4.49 5.77
C ASP A 46 -19.72 3.10 6.36
N PRO A 47 -20.57 2.99 7.41
CA PRO A 47 -20.85 1.71 8.05
C PRO A 47 -21.53 0.72 7.11
N THR A 48 -22.26 1.18 6.10
CA THR A 48 -22.95 0.28 5.14
C THR A 48 -21.94 -0.40 4.22
N ILE A 49 -20.99 0.36 3.69
CA ILE A 49 -19.93 -0.16 2.81
C ILE A 49 -19.03 -1.10 3.62
N GLN A 50 -18.61 -0.66 4.81
CA GLN A 50 -17.79 -1.47 5.70
C GLN A 50 -18.47 -2.80 6.06
N ASN A 51 -19.76 -2.77 6.41
CA ASN A 51 -20.49 -3.99 6.75
C ASN A 51 -20.65 -4.93 5.55
N ASN A 52 -20.84 -4.42 4.33
CA ASN A 52 -20.88 -5.26 3.13
C ASN A 52 -19.54 -5.96 2.87
N LEU A 53 -18.43 -5.23 2.97
CA LEU A 53 -17.09 -5.78 2.76
C LEU A 53 -16.72 -6.82 3.85
N LYS A 54 -17.17 -6.60 5.09
CA LYS A 54 -17.00 -7.56 6.20
C LYS A 54 -18.00 -8.72 6.17
N GLY A 55 -18.96 -8.72 5.24
CA GLY A 55 -20.04 -9.70 5.19
C GLY A 55 -20.92 -9.70 6.45
N ARG A 56 -21.12 -8.54 7.07
CA ARG A 56 -21.97 -8.35 8.25
C ARG A 56 -23.32 -7.79 7.81
N SER A 57 -24.41 -8.44 8.20
CA SER A 57 -25.75 -7.91 7.91
C SER A 57 -26.22 -6.97 9.04
N ARG A 58 -27.06 -5.99 8.70
CA ARG A 58 -27.65 -5.05 9.68
C ARG A 58 -28.46 -5.77 10.77
N PHE A 59 -29.01 -6.92 10.44
CA PHE A 59 -29.88 -7.70 11.31
C PHE A 59 -29.14 -8.78 12.08
N MET A 60 -27.88 -9.05 11.76
CA MET A 60 -27.10 -10.14 12.36
C MET A 60 -26.99 -10.08 13.88
N LYS A 61 -26.98 -8.87 14.45
CA LYS A 61 -26.96 -8.63 15.90
C LYS A 61 -28.33 -8.82 16.58
N SER A 62 -29.41 -8.95 15.82
CA SER A 62 -30.74 -9.11 16.39
C SER A 62 -30.92 -10.52 16.98
N LYS A 63 -31.66 -10.61 18.08
CA LYS A 63 -31.91 -11.89 18.78
C LYS A 63 -32.76 -12.86 17.95
N THR A 64 -33.50 -12.32 16.99
CA THR A 64 -34.38 -13.03 16.05
C THR A 64 -33.70 -13.34 14.73
N TRP A 65 -32.40 -13.01 14.56
CA TRP A 65 -31.69 -13.31 13.34
C TRP A 65 -31.53 -14.81 13.14
N THR A 66 -31.78 -15.24 11.91
CA THR A 66 -31.64 -16.62 11.46
C THR A 66 -30.52 -16.67 10.43
N ASP A 67 -29.63 -17.64 10.55
CA ASP A 67 -28.57 -17.85 9.58
C ASP A 67 -29.13 -18.40 8.25
N SER A 68 -28.28 -18.50 7.23
CA SER A 68 -28.67 -19.04 5.92
C SER A 68 -29.07 -20.52 5.94
N GLN A 69 -28.95 -21.21 7.09
CA GLN A 69 -29.36 -22.60 7.29
C GLN A 69 -30.67 -22.71 8.10
N GLY A 70 -31.34 -21.59 8.38
CA GLY A 70 -32.58 -21.59 9.16
C GLY A 70 -32.38 -21.74 10.67
N ARG A 71 -31.14 -21.72 11.17
CA ARG A 71 -30.83 -21.85 12.60
C ARG A 71 -30.75 -20.48 13.23
N LYS A 72 -31.03 -20.40 14.54
CA LYS A 72 -30.81 -19.18 15.31
C LYS A 72 -29.36 -18.72 15.13
N GLY A 73 -29.22 -17.57 14.49
CA GLY A 73 -27.93 -17.02 14.14
C GLY A 73 -27.18 -16.57 15.38
N LYS A 74 -25.88 -16.85 15.42
CA LYS A 74 -25.03 -16.52 16.57
C LYS A 74 -24.50 -15.08 16.56
N GLY A 75 -24.88 -14.29 15.55
CA GLY A 75 -24.41 -12.93 15.36
C GLY A 75 -22.95 -12.81 14.90
N TYR A 76 -22.29 -13.94 14.62
CA TYR A 76 -20.98 -13.92 13.97
C TYR A 76 -21.18 -13.63 12.49
N GLY A 77 -20.41 -12.68 11.96
CA GLY A 77 -20.32 -12.43 10.51
C GLY A 77 -19.66 -13.58 9.78
N VAL A 78 -19.15 -13.30 8.58
CA VAL A 78 -18.28 -14.24 7.86
C VAL A 78 -17.11 -14.72 8.74
N TYR A 79 -16.71 -13.93 9.75
CA TYR A 79 -15.63 -14.26 10.67
C TYR A 79 -16.01 -14.06 12.15
N ARG A 80 -15.62 -15.01 13.00
CA ARG A 80 -15.99 -15.10 14.43
C ARG A 80 -15.02 -14.38 15.38
N PHE A 81 -13.88 -13.93 14.88
CA PHE A 81 -12.74 -13.53 15.72
C PHE A 81 -12.39 -12.04 15.67
N GLU A 82 -13.21 -11.22 15.00
CA GLU A 82 -13.05 -9.75 14.96
C GLU A 82 -12.91 -9.17 16.36
N ASP A 83 -13.80 -9.56 17.28
CA ASP A 83 -13.81 -9.03 18.65
C ASP A 83 -12.58 -9.44 19.45
N LYS A 84 -11.96 -10.59 19.12
CA LYS A 84 -10.79 -11.12 19.82
C LYS A 84 -9.49 -10.45 19.37
N TYR A 85 -9.32 -10.23 18.07
CA TYR A 85 -8.06 -9.74 17.50
C TYR A 85 -8.11 -8.28 17.04
N GLY A 86 -9.32 -7.70 16.93
CA GLY A 86 -9.56 -6.32 16.53
C GLY A 86 -10.02 -6.17 15.08
N ALA A 87 -9.61 -7.06 14.18
CA ALA A 87 -10.15 -7.16 12.82
C ALA A 87 -10.22 -8.63 12.36
N ASN A 88 -10.86 -8.84 11.20
CA ASN A 88 -10.96 -10.15 10.57
C ASN A 88 -9.67 -10.54 9.82
N VAL A 89 -9.55 -11.81 9.43
CA VAL A 89 -8.40 -12.34 8.67
C VAL A 89 -8.10 -11.46 7.44
N ASP A 90 -9.16 -11.07 6.71
CA ASP A 90 -9.05 -10.19 5.54
C ASP A 90 -8.62 -8.76 5.91
N GLY A 91 -8.91 -8.31 7.13
CA GLY A 91 -8.43 -7.02 7.66
C GLY A 91 -6.92 -6.96 7.89
N TYR A 92 -6.26 -8.12 8.02
CA TYR A 92 -4.79 -8.23 8.05
C TYR A 92 -4.19 -8.47 6.67
N SER A 93 -5.02 -8.63 5.63
CA SER A 93 -4.49 -8.89 4.30
C SER A 93 -3.89 -7.61 3.73
N PRO A 94 -2.65 -7.66 3.21
CA PRO A 94 -2.00 -6.49 2.62
C PRO A 94 -2.82 -5.83 1.51
N ILE A 95 -3.63 -6.59 0.76
CA ILE A 95 -4.49 -6.05 -0.31
C ILE A 95 -5.48 -4.99 0.16
N TYR A 96 -5.87 -5.02 1.44
CA TYR A 96 -6.78 -4.04 2.02
C TYR A 96 -6.08 -3.07 2.97
N THR A 97 -4.77 -3.21 3.16
CA THR A 97 -3.96 -2.37 4.04
C THR A 97 -2.71 -1.88 3.31
N PRO A 98 -2.85 -1.10 2.21
CA PRO A 98 -1.70 -0.57 1.47
C PRO A 98 -0.81 0.33 2.34
N ASP A 99 -1.40 0.96 3.36
CA ASP A 99 -0.68 1.75 4.36
C ASP A 99 0.29 0.91 5.22
N GLN A 100 0.17 -0.42 5.17
CA GLN A 100 1.05 -1.39 5.82
C GLN A 100 2.08 -1.98 4.86
N TRP A 101 2.20 -1.46 3.65
CA TRP A 101 3.21 -1.94 2.72
C TRP A 101 4.57 -1.35 3.07
N SER A 102 5.61 -2.19 2.96
CA SER A 102 6.98 -1.72 3.05
C SER A 102 7.28 -0.84 1.84
N ASP A 103 7.52 0.45 2.04
CA ASP A 103 7.98 1.38 1.00
C ASP A 103 9.25 0.86 0.29
N SER A 104 10.07 0.06 0.98
CA SER A 104 11.27 -0.55 0.41
C SER A 104 11.00 -1.85 -0.38
N GLY A 105 9.75 -2.19 -0.71
CA GLY A 105 9.44 -3.37 -1.52
C GLY A 105 10.11 -3.32 -2.90
N ASP A 106 10.21 -2.12 -3.47
CA ASP A 106 10.79 -1.87 -4.80
C ASP A 106 12.26 -1.39 -4.75
N SER A 107 12.89 -1.35 -3.58
CA SER A 107 14.24 -0.76 -3.41
C SER A 107 15.13 -1.59 -2.49
N TYR A 108 16.38 -1.82 -2.90
CA TYR A 108 17.38 -2.54 -2.11
C TYR A 108 17.61 -1.87 -0.75
N LYS A 109 17.46 -2.64 0.35
CA LYS A 109 17.51 -2.14 1.74
C LYS A 109 18.75 -1.32 2.10
N LEU A 110 19.87 -1.58 1.43
CA LEU A 110 21.14 -0.95 1.72
C LEU A 110 21.32 0.40 0.99
N GLY A 111 20.47 0.69 0.00
CA GLY A 111 20.42 1.95 -0.74
C GLY A 111 21.77 2.40 -1.30
N THR A 112 21.99 3.71 -1.35
CA THR A 112 23.26 4.31 -1.80
C THR A 112 24.47 3.82 -1.01
N LYS A 113 24.31 3.56 0.31
CA LYS A 113 25.39 3.06 1.15
C LYS A 113 25.86 1.67 0.71
N GLY A 114 24.94 0.80 0.34
CA GLY A 114 25.28 -0.50 -0.24
C GLY A 114 25.88 -0.42 -1.63
N LEU A 115 25.42 0.53 -2.45
CA LEU A 115 26.03 0.77 -3.75
C LEU A 115 27.50 1.20 -3.61
N ILE A 116 27.80 2.08 -2.66
CA ILE A 116 29.17 2.50 -2.34
C ILE A 116 30.01 1.32 -1.84
N ALA A 117 29.45 0.46 -0.98
CA ALA A 117 30.15 -0.74 -0.51
C ALA A 117 30.49 -1.69 -1.67
N TRP A 118 29.55 -1.91 -2.60
CA TRP A 118 29.78 -2.69 -3.81
C TRP A 118 30.85 -2.07 -4.71
N ALA A 119 30.80 -0.76 -4.94
CA ALA A 119 31.81 -0.05 -5.71
C ALA A 119 33.21 -0.19 -5.08
N GLY A 120 33.30 -0.04 -3.76
CA GLY A 120 34.55 -0.26 -3.03
C GLY A 120 35.10 -1.68 -3.20
N LEU A 121 34.23 -2.69 -3.11
CA LEU A 121 34.62 -4.08 -3.35
C LEU A 121 35.18 -4.30 -4.76
N VAL A 122 34.52 -3.74 -5.79
CA VAL A 122 34.99 -3.86 -7.18
C VAL A 122 36.35 -3.19 -7.38
N VAL A 123 36.56 -2.01 -6.80
CA VAL A 123 37.84 -1.29 -6.89
C VAL A 123 38.97 -2.06 -6.21
N VAL A 124 38.73 -2.64 -5.03
CA VAL A 124 39.72 -3.47 -4.33
C VAL A 124 40.07 -4.71 -5.16
N LEU A 125 39.06 -5.40 -5.71
CA LEU A 125 39.27 -6.59 -6.54
C LEU A 125 40.13 -6.26 -7.78
N LEU A 126 39.83 -5.15 -8.45
CA LEU A 126 40.63 -4.69 -9.59
C LEU A 126 42.06 -4.31 -9.20
N GLY A 127 42.25 -3.60 -8.08
CA GLY A 127 43.57 -3.20 -7.60
C GLY A 127 44.46 -4.41 -7.27
N VAL A 128 43.90 -5.41 -6.57
CA VAL A 128 44.58 -6.67 -6.28
C VAL A 128 44.90 -7.42 -7.59
N GLY A 129 43.93 -7.52 -8.51
CA GLY A 129 44.13 -8.17 -9.81
C GLY A 129 45.25 -7.54 -10.65
N VAL A 130 45.28 -6.21 -10.77
CA VAL A 130 46.35 -5.49 -11.48
C VAL A 130 47.71 -5.72 -10.82
N THR A 131 47.76 -5.66 -9.48
CA THR A 131 49.01 -5.88 -8.73
C THR A 131 49.56 -7.28 -8.95
N LEU A 132 48.70 -8.30 -8.97
CA LEU A 132 49.07 -9.68 -9.28
C LEU A 132 49.62 -9.79 -10.71
N VAL A 133 48.92 -9.23 -11.70
CA VAL A 133 49.38 -9.27 -13.10
C VAL A 133 50.77 -8.64 -13.23
N ILE A 134 51.02 -7.46 -12.68
CA ILE A 134 52.34 -6.82 -12.76
C ILE A 134 53.41 -7.67 -12.07
N SER A 135 53.09 -8.25 -10.92
CA SER A 135 54.05 -9.02 -10.12
C SER A 135 54.37 -10.39 -10.70
N THR A 136 53.47 -11.00 -11.48
CA THR A 136 53.67 -12.35 -12.04
C THR A 136 53.87 -12.38 -13.56
N SER A 137 53.67 -11.27 -14.27
CA SER A 137 53.85 -11.21 -15.73
C SER A 137 55.28 -10.84 -16.10
N ALA A 138 55.80 -11.43 -17.18
CA ALA A 138 57.10 -11.09 -17.78
C ALA A 138 57.17 -9.68 -18.40
N ILE A 139 56.17 -8.82 -18.15
CA ILE A 139 56.13 -7.43 -18.60
C ILE A 139 56.98 -6.51 -17.69
N GLY A 140 57.34 -6.98 -16.49
CA GLY A 140 58.26 -6.34 -15.56
C GLY A 140 59.68 -6.95 -15.53
N GLN A 141 59.97 -7.90 -16.42
CA GLN A 141 61.31 -8.43 -16.71
C GLN A 141 61.80 -7.88 -18.05
#